data_AF-A0A496QN41-F1
#
_entry.id   AF-A0A496QN41-F1
#
_cell.length_a   1.000
_cell.length_b   1.000
_cell.length_c   1.000
_cell.angle_alpha   90.00
_cell.angle_beta   90.00
_cell.angle_gamma   90.00
#
_symmetry.space_group_name_H-M   'P 1'
#
loop_
_entity.id
_entity.type
_entity.pdbx_description
1 polymer ?
#
loop_
_entity_poly.entity_id
_entity_poly.type
_entity_poly.pdbx_seq_one_letter_code
_entity_poly.pdbx_strand_id
1 'polypeptide(L)'
;MKTIKEIDSEIKALKELLQNVEGSKTEVYTRIVGYYRSVKNWNRGKKEEYAHRLPFKKPIIDKEILTDTENYEEASENGTSLNIKR
;
A
#
# COMPACT_ATOMS: atom_id res chain seq x y z
N MET A 1 -10.34 -54.84 -4.02
CA MET A 1 -9.94 -54.18 -2.76
C MET A 1 -8.61 -53.51 -3.04
N LYS A 2 -8.46 -52.21 -2.75
CA LYS A 2 -7.17 -51.54 -2.96
C LYS A 2 -6.11 -52.14 -2.05
N THR A 3 -4.90 -52.29 -2.56
CA THR A 3 -3.74 -52.73 -1.79
C THR A 3 -3.22 -51.61 -0.90
N ILE A 4 -2.49 -51.96 0.16
CA ILE A 4 -1.89 -50.98 1.07
C ILE A 4 -0.96 -50.01 0.32
N LYS A 5 -0.20 -50.51 -0.66
CA LYS A 5 0.69 -49.68 -1.49
C LYS A 5 -0.05 -48.62 -2.30
N GLU A 6 -1.20 -48.99 -2.86
CA GLU A 6 -2.04 -48.05 -3.62
C GLU A 6 -2.62 -46.98 -2.68
N ILE A 7 -3.08 -47.38 -1.50
CA ILE A 7 -3.58 -46.45 -0.46
C ILE A 7 -2.48 -45.47 -0.03
N ASP A 8 -1.27 -45.95 0.22
CA ASP A 8 -0.13 -45.10 0.60
C ASP A 8 0.24 -44.11 -0.51
N SER A 9 0.17 -44.56 -1.77
CA SER A 9 0.42 -43.70 -2.93
C SER A 9 -0.63 -42.59 -3.06
N GLU A 10 -1.90 -42.91 -2.83
CA GLU A 10 -3.01 -41.95 -2.85
C GLU A 10 -2.88 -40.93 -1.71
N ILE A 11 -2.55 -41.39 -0.50
CA ILE A 11 -2.30 -40.52 0.65
C ILE A 11 -1.16 -39.54 0.35
N LYS A 12 -0.08 -40.02 -0.27
CA LYS A 12 1.05 -39.16 -0.64
C LYS A 12 0.62 -38.08 -1.64
N ALA A 13 -0.08 -38.47 -2.71
CA ALA A 13 -0.55 -37.53 -3.72
C ALA A 13 -1.54 -36.49 -3.14
N LEU A 14 -2.47 -36.93 -2.29
CA LEU A 14 -3.42 -36.03 -1.63
C LEU A 14 -2.74 -35.05 -0.67
N LYS A 15 -1.68 -35.48 0.03
CA LYS A 15 -0.88 -34.59 0.88
C LYS A 15 -0.12 -33.53 0.06
N GLU A 16 0.44 -33.92 -1.08
CA GLU A 16 1.10 -32.99 -2.01
C GLU A 16 0.10 -31.99 -2.59
N LEU A 17 -1.12 -32.42 -2.93
CA LEU A 17 -2.19 -31.53 -3.38
C LEU A 17 -2.65 -30.58 -2.27
N LEU A 18 -2.81 -31.09 -1.04
CA LEU A 18 -3.18 -30.28 0.12
C LEU A 18 -2.14 -29.19 0.41
N GLN A 19 -0.86 -29.49 0.23
CA GLN A 19 0.22 -28.53 0.43
C GLN A 19 0.16 -27.36 -0.56
N ASN A 20 -0.46 -27.55 -1.71
CA ASN A 20 -0.56 -26.56 -2.80
C ASN A 20 -1.98 -25.99 -2.95
N VAL A 21 -2.88 -26.25 -2.01
CA VAL A 21 -4.24 -25.69 -2.08
C VAL A 21 -4.22 -24.20 -1.77
N GLU A 22 -4.79 -23.39 -2.65
CA GLU A 22 -4.97 -21.94 -2.43
C GLU A 22 -6.42 -21.51 -2.69
N GLY A 23 -6.84 -20.45 -2.00
CA GLY A 23 -8.16 -19.86 -2.18
C GLY A 23 -8.26 -19.04 -3.47
N SER A 24 -9.47 -18.84 -3.98
CA SER A 24 -9.70 -17.91 -5.07
C SER A 24 -9.54 -16.45 -4.61
N LYS A 25 -9.14 -15.58 -5.54
CA LYS A 25 -9.05 -14.14 -5.24
C LYS A 25 -10.42 -13.60 -4.90
N THR A 26 -10.52 -12.93 -3.76
CA THR A 26 -11.72 -12.24 -3.32
C THR A 26 -11.58 -10.73 -3.46
N GLU A 27 -12.69 -10.04 -3.67
CA GLU A 27 -12.70 -8.57 -3.68
C GLU A 27 -12.59 -8.06 -2.24
N VAL A 28 -11.60 -7.19 -2.00
CA VAL A 28 -11.35 -6.63 -0.67
C VAL A 28 -12.12 -5.32 -0.54
N TYR A 29 -13.00 -5.26 0.46
CA TYR A 29 -13.71 -4.05 0.85
C TYR A 29 -13.14 -3.49 2.14
N THR A 30 -13.02 -2.16 2.22
CA THR A 30 -12.65 -1.45 3.45
C THR A 30 -13.45 -0.18 3.61
N ARG A 31 -13.49 0.36 4.83
CA ARG A 31 -14.19 1.62 5.13
C ARG A 31 -13.33 2.79 4.68
N ILE A 32 -13.82 3.55 3.69
CA ILE A 32 -13.14 4.71 3.13
C ILE A 32 -14.13 5.88 3.10
N VAL A 33 -13.78 6.99 3.74
CA VAL A 33 -14.66 8.18 3.85
C VAL A 33 -16.07 7.84 4.37
N GLY A 34 -16.13 6.93 5.35
CA GLY A 34 -17.37 6.62 6.09
C GLY A 34 -18.17 5.40 5.62
N TYR A 35 -17.84 4.74 4.52
CA TYR A 35 -18.61 3.57 4.02
C TYR A 35 -17.72 2.53 3.32
N TYR A 36 -18.24 1.32 3.08
CA TYR A 36 -17.48 0.22 2.47
C TYR A 36 -17.34 0.37 0.95
N ARG A 37 -16.11 0.27 0.43
CA ARG A 37 -15.79 0.32 -1.00
C ARG A 37 -14.72 -0.70 -1.38
N SER A 38 -14.75 -1.15 -2.64
CA SER A 38 -13.69 -1.96 -3.25
C SER A 38 -12.36 -1.21 -3.19
N VAL A 39 -11.37 -1.83 -2.57
CA VAL A 39 -10.01 -1.30 -2.45
C VAL A 39 -9.35 -1.19 -3.82
N LYS A 40 -9.58 -2.18 -4.70
CA LYS A 40 -9.03 -2.21 -6.06
C LYS A 40 -9.49 -0.99 -6.86
N ASN A 41 -10.78 -0.69 -6.82
CA ASN A 41 -11.35 0.45 -7.53
C ASN A 41 -10.92 1.79 -6.93
N TRP A 42 -10.89 1.88 -5.60
CA TRP A 42 -10.48 3.10 -4.91
C TRP A 42 -9.01 3.46 -5.18
N ASN A 43 -8.09 2.50 -5.06
CA ASN A 43 -6.66 2.74 -5.25
C ASN A 43 -6.34 3.23 -6.66
N ARG A 44 -7.01 2.66 -7.68
CA ARG A 44 -6.87 3.10 -9.06
C ARG A 44 -7.28 4.58 -9.21
N GLY A 45 -8.46 4.95 -8.74
CA GLY A 45 -8.95 6.34 -8.82
C GLY A 45 -8.11 7.31 -7.98
N LYS A 46 -7.65 6.91 -6.79
CA LYS A 46 -6.77 7.74 -5.96
C LYS A 46 -5.40 7.99 -6.58
N LYS A 47 -4.84 7.02 -7.29
CA LYS A 47 -3.59 7.21 -8.03
C LYS A 47 -3.73 8.25 -9.14
N GLU A 48 -4.84 8.20 -9.87
CA GLU A 48 -5.17 9.18 -10.92
C GLU A 48 -5.39 10.57 -10.34
N GLU A 49 -6.21 10.70 -9.28
CA GLU A 49 -6.41 11.98 -8.60
C GLU A 49 -5.10 12.55 -8.05
N TYR A 50 -4.23 11.71 -7.49
CA TYR A 50 -2.92 12.16 -6.98
C TYR A 50 -2.03 12.75 -8.08
N ALA A 51 -2.08 12.22 -9.30
CA ALA A 51 -1.29 12.73 -10.43
C ALA A 51 -1.66 14.17 -10.80
N HIS A 52 -2.88 14.61 -10.48
CA HIS A 52 -3.36 15.97 -10.74
C HIS A 52 -3.08 16.94 -9.57
N ARG A 53 -2.52 16.48 -8.46
CA ARG A 53 -2.19 17.35 -7.32
C ARG A 53 -0.99 18.23 -7.64
N LEU A 54 -1.10 19.51 -7.27
CA LEU A 54 0.03 20.43 -7.30
C LEU A 54 0.64 20.53 -5.89
N PRO A 55 1.96 20.36 -5.75
CA PRO A 55 2.62 20.62 -4.48
C PRO A 55 2.53 22.12 -4.16
N PHE A 56 2.38 22.43 -2.88
CA PHE A 56 2.53 23.81 -2.42
C PHE A 56 3.96 24.28 -2.72
N LYS A 57 4.09 25.40 -3.43
CA LYS A 57 5.37 26.08 -3.63
C LYS A 57 5.43 27.21 -2.61
N LYS A 58 6.45 27.22 -1.75
CA LYS A 58 6.75 28.39 -0.91
C LYS A 58 6.89 29.59 -1.84
N PRO A 59 6.24 30.73 -1.56
CA PRO A 59 6.46 31.94 -2.33
C PRO A 59 7.96 32.26 -2.31
N ILE A 60 8.50 32.60 -3.48
CA ILE A 60 9.82 33.22 -3.57
C ILE A 60 9.62 34.59 -2.96
N ILE A 61 10.00 34.74 -1.68
CA ILE A 61 10.06 36.04 -1.05
C ILE A 61 11.42 36.59 -1.45
N ASP A 62 11.42 37.66 -2.25
CA ASP A 62 12.66 38.36 -2.58
C ASP A 62 13.34 38.77 -1.27
N LYS A 63 14.64 38.50 -1.15
CA LYS A 63 15.42 38.70 0.08
C LYS A 63 15.40 40.16 0.56
N GLU A 64 14.95 41.11 -0.26
CA GLU A 64 14.82 42.52 0.10
C GLU A 64 13.56 42.84 0.94
N ILE A 65 12.60 41.92 1.08
CA ILE A 65 11.36 42.14 1.89
C ILE A 65 11.38 41.35 3.22
N LEU A 66 12.40 40.50 3.45
CA LEU A 66 12.56 39.75 4.70
C LEU A 66 13.47 40.49 5.66
N THR A 67 12.96 41.50 6.37
CA THR A 67 13.67 42.04 7.54
C THR A 67 13.30 41.38 8.86
N ASP A 68 12.26 40.54 8.96
CA ASP A 68 11.83 40.02 10.28
C ASP A 68 11.27 38.59 10.26
N THR A 69 12.04 37.58 9.82
CA THR A 69 11.74 36.18 10.20
C THR A 69 13.01 35.40 10.51
N GLU A 70 13.63 35.68 11.66
CA GLU A 70 14.74 34.90 12.26
C GLU A 70 14.32 33.53 12.83
N ASN A 71 13.30 32.81 12.32
CA ASN A 71 12.82 31.62 13.06
C ASN A 71 12.34 30.40 12.26
N TYR A 72 12.76 30.19 11.01
CA TYR A 72 12.49 28.92 10.33
C TYR A 72 13.67 28.45 9.48
N GLU A 73 14.79 28.17 10.14
CA GLU A 73 15.73 27.16 9.66
C GLU A 73 15.81 26.03 10.68
N GLU A 74 15.41 24.83 10.21
CA GLU A 74 16.02 23.52 10.50
C GLU A 74 14.95 22.42 10.45
N ALA A 75 14.75 21.85 9.26
CA ALA A 75 14.64 20.40 9.09
C ALA A 75 14.40 20.08 7.61
N SER A 76 15.46 19.70 6.89
CA SER A 76 15.50 18.50 6.03
C SER A 76 16.57 18.59 4.92
N GLU A 77 17.82 18.89 5.28
CA GLU A 77 18.96 18.51 4.43
C GLU A 77 19.37 17.05 4.59
N ASN A 78 18.82 16.31 5.55
CA ASN A 78 19.16 14.90 5.71
C ASN A 78 18.05 14.03 5.15
N GLY A 79 18.27 13.58 3.91
CA GLY A 79 17.46 12.57 3.23
C GLY A 79 17.02 11.48 4.20
N THR A 80 15.75 11.55 4.58
CA THR A 80 15.10 10.49 5.34
C THR A 80 13.82 10.21 4.62
N SER A 81 13.71 8.99 4.07
CA SER A 81 12.44 8.40 3.68
C SER A 81 11.40 8.71 4.77
N LEU A 82 10.36 9.47 4.43
CA LEU A 82 9.25 9.73 5.33
C LEU A 82 8.54 8.40 5.59
N ASN A 83 9.00 7.69 6.64
CA ASN A 83 8.21 6.66 7.28
C ASN A 83 7.02 7.38 7.93
N ILE A 84 5.93 7.45 7.19
CA ILE A 84 4.62 7.78 7.73
C ILE A 84 4.24 6.59 8.61
N LYS A 85 4.61 6.65 9.89
CA LYS A 85 4.07 5.74 10.89
C LYS A 85 2.55 5.93 10.92
N ARG A 86 1.84 4.81 10.92
CA ARG A 86 0.41 4.71 11.20
C ARG A 86 0.05 5.43 12.50
#